data_AF-A0A3R9V244-F1
#
_entry.id   AF-A0A3R9V244-F1
#
_cell.length_a   1.000
_cell.length_b   1.000
_cell.length_c   1.000
_cell.angle_alpha   90.00
_cell.angle_beta   90.00
_cell.angle_gamma   90.00
#
_symmetry.space_group_name_H-M   'P 1'
#
loop_
_entity.id
_entity.type
_entity.pdbx_description
1 polymer ?
#
loop_
_entity_poly.entity_id
_entity_poly.type
_entity_poly.pdbx_seq_one_letter_code
_entity_poly.pdbx_strand_id
1 'polypeptide(L)'
;MLHLAPLLLLLPACLSLQSEEQKAEAAEKAVLARHDELMAQMDQLYTLRQQLQQTAHSDTVAAGRQRRALLAAEAGMMFWMHHYRRPADTLTADSRLAYYGMQQQRIDSVGRLFRSSQDSAKALLSTVSAPSSAK
;
A
#
# COMPACT_ATOMS: atom_id res chain seq x y z
N MET A 1 -19.08 -34.13 -53.69
CA MET A 1 -17.86 -34.44 -52.93
C MET A 1 -17.76 -33.42 -51.81
N LEU A 2 -17.75 -33.89 -50.55
CA LEU A 2 -17.53 -33.05 -49.37
C LEU A 2 -16.11 -32.46 -49.45
N HIS A 3 -15.99 -31.15 -49.55
CA HIS A 3 -14.74 -30.47 -49.22
C HIS A 3 -14.87 -29.91 -47.81
N LEU A 4 -14.32 -30.72 -46.91
CA LEU A 4 -13.97 -30.41 -45.53
C LEU A 4 -13.09 -29.15 -45.50
N ALA A 5 -13.45 -28.16 -44.69
CA ALA A 5 -12.55 -27.07 -44.32
C ALA A 5 -11.30 -27.64 -43.60
N PRO A 6 -10.21 -26.86 -43.56
CA PRO A 6 -9.76 -26.50 -42.23
C PRO A 6 -9.60 -24.99 -42.13
N LEU A 7 -10.49 -24.46 -41.31
CA LEU A 7 -10.33 -23.25 -40.50
C LEU A 7 -8.91 -23.23 -39.93
N LEU A 8 -8.05 -22.38 -40.49
CA LEU A 8 -6.73 -22.07 -39.96
C LEU A 8 -6.94 -21.23 -38.69
N LEU A 9 -7.14 -21.92 -37.56
CA LEU A 9 -7.12 -21.35 -36.21
C LEU A 9 -5.69 -20.87 -35.90
N LEU A 10 -5.38 -19.64 -36.32
CA LEU A 10 -4.29 -18.85 -35.78
C LEU A 10 -4.65 -18.45 -34.34
N LEU A 11 -4.39 -19.34 -33.39
CA LEU A 11 -4.36 -18.97 -31.98
C LEU A 11 -3.09 -18.13 -31.73
N PRO A 12 -3.20 -16.88 -31.26
CA PRO A 12 -2.04 -16.10 -30.88
C PRO A 12 -1.53 -16.67 -29.56
N ALA A 13 -0.53 -17.55 -29.61
CA ALA A 13 0.21 -17.98 -28.43
C ALA A 13 1.15 -16.86 -27.95
N CYS A 14 0.57 -15.70 -27.63
CA CYS A 14 1.18 -14.70 -26.74
C CYS A 14 0.78 -15.03 -25.29
N LEU A 15 0.99 -16.28 -24.87
CA LEU A 15 1.02 -16.59 -23.44
C LEU A 15 2.44 -16.26 -22.98
N SER A 16 2.60 -15.12 -22.31
CA SER A 16 3.84 -14.66 -21.69
C SER A 16 4.54 -15.78 -20.91
N LEU A 17 5.51 -16.46 -21.55
CA LEU A 17 6.56 -17.19 -20.86
C LEU A 17 7.53 -16.14 -20.30
N GLN A 18 7.13 -15.48 -19.22
CA GLN A 18 8.08 -14.69 -18.43
C GLN A 18 9.01 -15.66 -17.70
N SER A 19 10.32 -15.45 -17.83
CA SER A 19 11.30 -16.21 -17.06
C SER A 19 11.13 -15.91 -15.55
N GLU A 20 11.56 -16.83 -14.70
CA GLU A 20 11.54 -16.61 -13.24
C GLU A 20 12.32 -15.36 -12.84
N GLU A 21 13.36 -15.00 -13.59
CA GLU A 21 14.11 -13.76 -13.40
C GLU A 21 13.23 -12.51 -13.62
N GLN A 22 12.47 -12.49 -14.72
CA GLN A 22 11.56 -11.40 -15.02
C GLN A 22 10.43 -11.29 -13.99
N LYS A 23 9.96 -12.42 -13.45
CA LYS A 23 8.98 -12.43 -12.36
C LYS A 23 9.57 -11.84 -11.07
N ALA A 24 10.81 -12.21 -10.73
CA ALA A 24 11.49 -11.67 -9.56
C ALA A 24 11.69 -10.15 -9.66
N GLU A 25 12.10 -9.65 -10.83
CA GLU A 25 12.24 -8.21 -11.09
C GLU A 25 10.88 -7.49 -11.02
N ALA A 26 9.82 -8.08 -11.58
CA ALA A 26 8.47 -7.52 -11.49
C ALA A 26 7.96 -7.46 -10.05
N ALA A 27 8.23 -8.50 -9.25
CA ALA A 27 7.86 -8.55 -7.84
C ALA A 27 8.60 -7.48 -7.02
N GLU A 28 9.90 -7.25 -7.29
CA GLU A 28 10.65 -6.16 -6.69
C GLU A 28 10.03 -4.80 -7.02
N LYS A 29 9.76 -4.55 -8.31
CA LYS A 29 9.13 -3.31 -8.76
C LYS A 29 7.79 -3.07 -8.10
N ALA A 30 6.98 -4.12 -7.93
CA ALA A 30 5.68 -4.01 -7.25
C ALA A 30 5.83 -3.59 -5.78
N VAL A 31 6.78 -4.20 -5.05
CA VAL A 31 7.06 -3.84 -3.65
C VAL A 31 7.53 -2.38 -3.53
N LEU A 32 8.43 -1.95 -4.41
CA LEU A 32 8.96 -0.58 -4.41
C LEU A 32 7.93 0.46 -4.86
N ALA A 33 7.11 0.14 -5.87
CA ALA A 33 5.99 1.00 -6.27
C ALA A 33 5.02 1.20 -5.12
N ARG A 34 4.73 0.13 -4.35
CA ARG A 34 3.89 0.24 -3.17
C ARG A 34 4.51 1.10 -2.07
N HIS A 35 5.84 1.06 -1.91
CA HIS A 35 6.58 1.96 -1.04
C HIS A 35 6.39 3.42 -1.47
N ASP A 36 6.59 3.72 -2.75
CA ASP A 36 6.49 5.09 -3.27
C ASP A 36 5.08 5.66 -3.12
N GLU A 37 4.05 4.83 -3.36
CA GLU A 37 2.65 5.20 -3.13
C GLU A 37 2.36 5.57 -1.67
N LEU A 38 2.95 4.86 -0.71
CA LEU A 38 2.78 5.16 0.72
C LEU A 38 3.59 6.38 1.12
N MET A 39 4.80 6.54 0.58
CA MET A 39 5.62 7.72 0.81
C MET A 39 4.95 9.00 0.32
N ALA A 40 4.26 8.96 -0.82
CA ALA A 40 3.46 10.09 -1.32
C ALA A 40 2.30 10.48 -0.38
N GLN A 41 1.88 9.61 0.54
CA GLN A 41 0.81 9.88 1.51
C GLN A 41 1.33 10.35 2.87
N MET A 42 2.64 10.38 3.09
CA MET A 42 3.24 10.76 4.38
C MET A 42 2.87 12.17 4.80
N ASP A 43 2.89 13.12 3.86
CA ASP A 43 2.50 14.51 4.12
C ASP A 43 1.04 14.59 4.59
N GLN A 44 0.17 13.76 4.03
CA GLN A 44 -1.23 13.73 4.44
C GLN A 44 -1.41 13.23 5.89
N LEU A 45 -0.62 12.25 6.33
CA LEU A 45 -0.62 11.80 7.74
C LEU A 45 -0.20 12.95 8.67
N TYR A 46 0.85 13.66 8.29
CA TYR A 46 1.33 14.83 9.03
C TYR A 46 0.27 15.94 9.09
N THR A 47 -0.33 16.31 7.96
CA THR A 47 -1.38 17.33 7.90
C THR A 47 -2.57 16.97 8.78
N LEU A 48 -3.06 15.72 8.72
CA LEU A 48 -4.19 15.27 9.56
C LEU A 48 -3.84 15.35 11.05
N ARG A 49 -2.62 15.02 11.45
CA ARG A 49 -2.16 15.17 12.83
C ARG A 49 -2.14 16.63 13.29
N GLN A 50 -1.76 17.56 12.42
CA GLN A 50 -1.77 18.99 12.72
C GLN A 50 -3.20 19.50 12.86
N GLN A 51 -4.09 19.12 11.94
CA GLN A 51 -5.52 19.48 12.02
C GLN A 51 -6.15 18.99 13.32
N LEU A 52 -5.90 17.74 13.73
CA LEU A 52 -6.40 17.20 14.99
C LEU A 52 -5.90 17.97 16.22
N GLN A 53 -4.67 18.52 16.18
CA GLN A 53 -4.12 19.34 17.26
C GLN A 53 -4.74 20.74 17.33
N GLN A 54 -5.15 21.27 16.18
CA GLN A 54 -5.72 22.62 16.07
C GLN A 54 -7.23 22.65 16.30
N THR A 55 -7.91 21.50 16.32
CA THR A 55 -9.34 21.45 16.66
C THR A 55 -9.59 21.79 18.12
N ALA A 56 -10.75 22.39 18.42
CA ALA A 56 -11.21 22.65 19.80
C ALA A 56 -11.34 21.38 20.66
N HIS A 57 -11.26 20.19 20.05
CA HIS A 57 -11.36 18.87 20.68
C HIS A 57 -10.01 18.16 20.77
N SER A 58 -8.90 18.88 20.64
CA SER A 58 -7.53 18.35 20.64
C SER A 58 -7.19 17.54 21.91
N ASP A 59 -7.82 17.88 23.04
CA ASP A 59 -7.63 17.22 24.33
C ASP A 59 -8.60 16.05 24.59
N THR A 60 -9.44 15.71 23.60
CA THR A 60 -10.32 14.54 23.74
C THR A 60 -9.55 13.22 23.59
N VAL A 61 -10.00 12.19 24.31
CA VAL A 61 -9.47 10.82 24.16
C VAL A 61 -9.56 10.34 22.71
N ALA A 62 -10.63 10.73 22.00
CA ALA A 62 -10.83 10.41 20.59
C ALA A 62 -9.73 11.04 19.71
N ALA A 63 -9.48 12.35 19.83
CA ALA A 63 -8.42 13.02 19.08
C ALA A 63 -7.03 12.43 19.40
N GLY A 64 -6.75 12.17 20.68
CA GLY A 64 -5.52 11.50 21.11
C GLY A 64 -5.34 10.11 20.49
N ARG A 65 -6.41 9.31 20.40
CA ARG A 65 -6.38 7.99 19.73
C ARG A 65 -6.05 8.12 18.25
N GLN A 66 -6.70 9.03 17.52
CA GLN A 66 -6.44 9.19 16.09
C GLN A 66 -5.03 9.72 15.80
N ARG A 67 -4.51 10.64 16.63
CA ARG A 67 -3.12 11.11 16.53
C ARG A 67 -2.12 9.96 16.69
N ARG A 68 -2.32 9.07 17.67
CA ARG A 68 -1.48 7.88 17.86
C ARG A 68 -1.60 6.89 16.70
N ALA A 69 -2.79 6.72 16.13
CA ALA A 69 -2.98 5.85 14.96
C ALA A 69 -2.24 6.35 13.71
N LEU A 70 -2.22 7.67 13.49
CA LEU A 70 -1.45 8.30 12.41
C LEU A 70 0.06 8.12 12.64
N LEU A 71 0.55 8.36 13.87
CA LEU A 71 1.94 8.10 14.27
C LEU A 71 2.35 6.62 14.07
N ALA A 72 1.47 5.68 14.42
CA ALA A 72 1.73 4.27 14.23
C ALA A 72 1.84 3.89 12.74
N ALA A 73 1.06 4.55 11.86
CA ALA A 73 1.17 4.37 10.42
C ALA A 73 2.56 4.82 9.92
N GLU A 74 2.98 6.04 10.28
CA GLU A 74 4.31 6.57 9.94
C GLU A 74 5.43 5.64 10.45
N ALA A 75 5.36 5.23 11.71
CA ALA A 75 6.34 4.33 12.32
C ALA A 75 6.39 2.96 11.62
N GLY A 76 5.24 2.43 11.19
CA GLY A 76 5.17 1.19 10.42
C GLY A 76 5.90 1.28 9.09
N MET A 77 5.77 2.40 8.39
CA MET A 77 6.50 2.65 7.14
C MET A 77 8.01 2.76 7.37
N MET A 78 8.42 3.53 8.38
CA MET A 78 9.83 3.68 8.73
C MET A 78 10.44 2.35 9.17
N PHE A 79 9.71 1.56 9.96
CA PHE A 79 10.13 0.22 10.35
C PHE A 79 10.35 -0.66 9.12
N TRP A 80 9.40 -0.68 8.17
CA TRP A 80 9.55 -1.44 6.94
C TRP A 80 10.80 -1.01 6.16
N MET A 81 11.01 0.31 5.99
CA MET A 81 12.15 0.87 5.26
C MET A 81 13.50 0.51 5.91
N HIS A 82 13.58 0.49 7.25
CA HIS A 82 14.79 0.08 7.95
C HIS A 82 15.13 -1.41 7.82
N HIS A 83 14.10 -2.26 7.63
CA HIS A 83 14.24 -3.72 7.58
C HIS A 83 14.25 -4.28 6.16
N TYR A 84 13.80 -3.50 5.18
CA TYR A 84 13.89 -3.89 3.78
C TYR A 84 15.37 -3.97 3.35
N ARG A 85 15.74 -5.14 2.83
CA ARG A 85 17.04 -5.37 2.19
C ARG A 85 16.79 -5.97 0.82
N ARG A 86 17.33 -5.38 -0.24
CA ARG A 86 17.31 -6.04 -1.55
C ARG A 86 18.12 -7.34 -1.44
N PRO A 87 17.57 -8.51 -1.81
CA PRO A 87 18.31 -9.76 -1.84
C PRO A 87 19.46 -9.68 -2.86
N ALA A 88 20.56 -10.41 -2.62
CA ALA A 88 21.67 -10.45 -3.56
C ALA A 88 21.25 -11.12 -4.88
N ASP A 89 21.81 -10.64 -6.00
CA ASP A 89 21.53 -11.21 -7.33
C ASP A 89 22.03 -12.66 -7.48
N THR A 90 22.93 -13.10 -6.58
CA THR A 90 23.43 -14.48 -6.50
C THR A 90 22.41 -15.49 -5.96
N LEU A 91 21.32 -15.04 -5.33
CA LEU A 91 20.25 -15.92 -4.88
C LEU A 91 19.46 -16.48 -6.08
N THR A 92 18.74 -17.58 -5.87
CA THR A 92 17.84 -18.09 -6.92
C THR A 92 16.64 -17.18 -7.11
N ALA A 93 16.09 -17.15 -8.33
CA ALA A 93 14.87 -16.39 -8.63
C ALA A 93 13.71 -16.78 -7.70
N ASP A 94 13.53 -18.07 -7.41
CA ASP A 94 12.53 -18.57 -6.46
C ASP A 94 12.72 -18.00 -5.05
N SER A 95 13.95 -17.92 -4.56
CA SER A 95 14.26 -17.35 -3.24
C SER A 95 13.94 -15.85 -3.20
N ARG A 96 14.27 -15.12 -4.27
CA ARG A 96 13.93 -13.70 -4.41
C ARG A 96 12.41 -13.49 -4.48
N LEU A 97 11.70 -14.30 -5.26
CA LEU A 97 10.24 -14.28 -5.37
C LEU A 97 9.57 -14.50 -4.01
N ALA A 98 10.01 -15.51 -3.25
CA ALA A 98 9.49 -15.76 -1.91
C ALA A 98 9.72 -14.56 -0.98
N TYR A 99 10.91 -13.97 -1.02
CA TYR A 99 11.24 -12.78 -0.24
C TYR A 99 10.36 -11.58 -0.61
N TYR A 100 10.22 -11.26 -1.90
CA TYR A 100 9.39 -10.14 -2.35
C TYR A 100 7.91 -10.37 -2.04
N GLY A 101 7.40 -11.61 -2.13
CA GLY A 101 6.05 -11.95 -1.70
C GLY A 101 5.81 -11.64 -0.22
N MET A 102 6.76 -11.98 0.66
CA MET A 102 6.69 -11.61 2.08
C MET A 102 6.76 -10.09 2.29
N GLN A 103 7.63 -9.39 1.55
CA GLN A 103 7.72 -7.93 1.66
C GLN A 103 6.45 -7.23 1.17
N GLN A 104 5.82 -7.75 0.12
CA GLN A 104 4.53 -7.27 -0.38
C GLN A 104 3.45 -7.35 0.70
N GLN A 105 3.32 -8.49 1.37
CA GLN A 105 2.36 -8.65 2.47
C GLN A 105 2.61 -7.66 3.62
N ARG A 106 3.88 -7.42 3.96
CA ARG A 106 4.27 -6.47 5.00
C ARG A 106 3.88 -5.04 4.61
N ILE A 107 4.24 -4.60 3.41
CA ILE A 107 3.97 -3.24 2.96
C ILE A 107 2.48 -3.00 2.69
N ASP A 108 1.73 -4.02 2.28
CA ASP A 108 0.27 -3.96 2.18
C ASP A 108 -0.39 -3.79 3.55
N SER A 109 0.18 -4.40 4.59
CA SER A 109 -0.27 -4.23 5.97
C SER A 109 -0.04 -2.80 6.48
N VAL A 110 1.13 -2.22 6.17
CA VAL A 110 1.39 -0.78 6.40
C VAL A 110 0.36 0.06 5.64
N GLY A 111 0.08 -0.28 4.39
CA GLY A 111 -0.90 0.44 3.59
C GLY A 111 -2.35 0.37 4.11
N ARG A 112 -2.75 -0.74 4.73
CA ARG A 112 -4.04 -0.83 5.44
C ARG A 112 -4.06 0.09 6.66
N LEU A 113 -2.96 0.15 7.41
CA LEU A 113 -2.82 1.04 8.55
C LEU A 113 -2.92 2.51 8.11
N PHE A 114 -2.23 2.90 7.03
CA PHE A 114 -2.34 4.24 6.43
C PHE A 114 -3.79 4.62 6.16
N ARG A 115 -4.51 3.81 5.38
CA ARG A 115 -5.91 4.09 5.02
C ARG A 115 -6.79 4.20 6.27
N SER A 116 -6.75 3.19 7.14
CA SER A 116 -7.61 3.16 8.33
C SER A 116 -7.38 4.34 9.27
N SER A 117 -6.11 4.76 9.47
CA SER A 117 -5.76 5.91 10.30
C SER A 117 -6.20 7.23 9.65
N GLN A 118 -6.01 7.37 8.34
CA GLN A 118 -6.47 8.56 7.60
C GLN A 118 -7.99 8.69 7.61
N ASP A 119 -8.70 7.60 7.32
CA ASP A 119 -10.17 7.59 7.26
C ASP A 119 -10.78 7.92 8.62
N SER A 120 -10.24 7.32 9.70
CA SER A 120 -10.70 7.58 11.06
C SER A 120 -10.43 9.02 11.50
N ALA A 121 -9.27 9.58 11.14
CA ALA A 121 -8.93 10.97 11.42
C ALA A 121 -9.84 11.95 10.66
N LYS A 122 -10.05 11.71 9.36
CA LYS A 122 -10.96 12.50 8.53
C LYS A 122 -12.39 12.47 9.06
N ALA A 123 -12.91 11.30 9.44
CA ALA A 123 -14.25 11.18 10.01
C ALA A 123 -14.44 11.99 11.29
N LEU A 124 -13.43 11.97 12.18
CA LEU A 124 -13.45 12.80 13.39
C LEU A 124 -13.44 14.30 13.05
N LEU A 125 -12.56 14.73 12.14
CA LEU A 125 -12.48 16.13 11.71
C LEU A 125 -13.78 16.60 11.04
N SER A 126 -14.43 15.76 10.23
CA SER A 126 -15.72 16.07 9.63
C SER A 126 -16.83 16.24 10.67
N THR A 127 -16.81 15.46 11.75
CA THR A 127 -17.79 15.58 12.84
C THR A 127 -17.61 16.89 13.60
N VAL A 128 -16.37 17.37 13.76
CA VAL A 128 -16.07 18.65 14.43
C VAL A 128 -16.40 19.86 13.54
N SER A 129 -16.24 19.74 12.22
CA SER A 129 -16.50 20.83 11.27
C SER A 129 -17.95 20.92 10.80
N ALA A 130 -18.79 19.91 11.06
CA ALA A 130 -20.20 19.98 10.73
C ALA A 130 -20.88 21.03 11.64
N PRO A 131 -21.61 22.02 11.10
CA PRO A 131 -22.38 22.93 11.94
C PRO A 131 -23.39 22.09 12.72
N SER A 132 -23.38 22.23 14.04
CA SER A 132 -24.36 21.66 14.96
C SER A 132 -25.76 22.17 14.58
N SER A 133 -26.37 21.53 13.60
CA SER A 133 -27.77 21.71 13.22
C SER A 133 -28.58 20.72 14.05
N ALA A 134 -28.50 20.86 15.36
CA ALA A 134 -29.38 20.19 16.30
C ALA A 134 -30.15 21.28 17.04
N LYS A 135 -31.45 21.29 16.73
CA LYS A 135 -32.49 22.21 17.16
C LYS A 135 -32.88 21.97 18.61
#